data_AF-G7SQ62-F1
#
_entry.id   AF-G7SQ62-F1
#
_cell.length_a   1.000
_cell.length_b   1.000
_cell.length_c   1.000
_cell.angle_alpha   90.00
_cell.angle_beta   90.00
_cell.angle_gamma   90.00
#
_symmetry.space_group_name_H-M   'P 1'
#
loop_
_entity.id
_entity.type
_entity.pdbx_description
1 polymer ?
#
loop_
_entity_poly.entity_id
_entity_poly.type
_entity_poly.pdbx_seq_one_letter_code
_entity_poly.pdbx_strand_id
1 'polypeptide(L)' 'MKKYSKIKIFSVEDIEPHINIQKENYRRMKFDHAFGLKKNPVEIRFLRKYIAKLKTELNKLKSNK' A
#
# COMPACT_ATOMS: atom_id res chain seq x y z
N MET A 1 9.96 2.90 11.78
CA MET A 1 9.79 3.32 10.37
C MET A 1 10.72 2.50 9.43
N LYS A 2 10.53 1.17 9.29
CA LYS A 2 11.43 0.26 8.54
C LYS A 2 10.77 -0.47 7.33
N LYS A 3 9.50 -0.22 7.00
CA LYS A 3 8.79 -0.93 5.91
C LYS A 3 9.10 -0.43 4.49
N TYR A 4 9.66 0.77 4.35
CA TYR A 4 9.81 1.41 3.02
C TYR A 4 11.07 1.02 2.26
N SER A 5 12.12 0.53 2.95
CA SER A 5 13.39 0.15 2.32
C SER A 5 13.28 -1.11 1.46
N LYS A 6 12.32 -1.99 1.79
CA LYS A 6 12.07 -3.23 1.04
C LYS A 6 11.33 -3.02 -0.28
N ILE A 7 10.73 -1.85 -0.50
CA ILE A 7 9.94 -1.57 -1.72
C ILE A 7 10.82 -1.59 -2.97
N LYS A 8 12.08 -1.15 -2.86
CA LYS A 8 13.04 -1.13 -3.97
C LYS A 8 13.46 -2.51 -4.49
N ILE A 9 13.16 -3.58 -3.75
CA ILE A 9 13.66 -4.94 -4.03
C ILE A 9 12.60 -5.77 -4.78
N PHE A 10 11.34 -5.32 -4.85
CA PHE A 10 10.30 -6.08 -5.54
C PHE A 10 10.44 -5.99 -7.07
N SER A 11 10.26 -7.12 -7.76
CA SER A 11 10.08 -7.15 -9.22
C SER A 11 8.75 -6.48 -9.61
N VAL A 12 8.66 -5.99 -10.86
CA VAL A 12 7.41 -5.41 -11.42
C VAL A 12 6.24 -6.37 -11.23
N GLU A 13 6.48 -7.67 -11.44
CA GLU A 13 5.49 -8.75 -11.33
C GLU A 13 5.00 -8.98 -9.90
N ASP A 14 5.81 -8.65 -8.89
CA ASP A 14 5.45 -8.81 -7.48
C ASP A 14 4.75 -7.57 -6.90
N ILE A 15 5.03 -6.38 -7.45
CA ILE A 15 4.48 -5.11 -6.95
C ILE A 15 2.97 -5.03 -7.20
N GLU A 16 2.51 -5.45 -8.38
CA GLU A 16 1.11 -5.37 -8.78
C GLU A 16 0.16 -6.22 -7.90
N PRO A 17 0.42 -7.52 -7.65
CA PRO A 17 -0.39 -8.32 -6.72
C PRO A 17 -0.30 -7.76 -5.29
N HIS A 18 0.87 -7.26 -4.87
CA HIS A 18 1.00 -6.65 -3.54
C HIS A 18 0.13 -5.39 -3.39
N ILE A 19 0.07 -4.53 -4.41
CA ILE A 19 -0.82 -3.35 -4.41
C ILE A 19 -2.28 -3.78 -4.23
N ASN A 20 -2.71 -4.86 -4.89
CA ASN A 20 -4.09 -5.34 -4.79
C ASN A 20 -4.41 -5.87 -3.38
N ILE A 21 -3.50 -6.64 -2.78
CA ILE A 21 -3.64 -7.09 -1.38
C ILE A 21 -3.74 -5.89 -0.43
N GLN A 22 -2.87 -4.89 -0.58
CA GLN A 22 -2.90 -3.72 0.29
C GLN A 22 -4.16 -2.85 0.09
N LYS A 23 -4.71 -2.78 -1.14
CA LYS A 23 -5.98 -2.10 -1.41
C LYS A 23 -7.16 -2.76 -0.70
N GLU A 24 -7.23 -4.09 -0.73
CA GLU A 24 -8.29 -4.82 -0.02
C GLU A 24 -8.17 -4.64 1.50
N ASN A 25 -6.95 -4.70 2.04
CA ASN A 25 -6.71 -4.37 3.44
C ASN A 25 -7.14 -2.93 3.78
N TYR A 26 -6.86 -1.96 2.90
CA TYR A 26 -7.30 -0.57 3.10
C TYR A 26 -8.82 -0.43 3.08
N ARG A 27 -9.52 -1.12 2.16
CA ARG A 27 -10.99 -1.15 2.14
C ARG A 27 -11.55 -1.72 3.42
N ARG A 28 -11.03 -2.87 3.88
CA ARG A 28 -11.46 -3.49 5.14
C ARG A 28 -11.25 -2.55 6.32
N MET A 29 -10.06 -1.96 6.47
CA MET A 29 -9.78 -1.03 7.56
C MET A 29 -10.65 0.24 7.52
N LYS A 30 -10.95 0.76 6.32
CA LYS A 30 -11.84 1.90 6.15
C LYS A 30 -13.29 1.56 6.52
N PHE A 31 -13.75 0.38 6.11
CA PHE A 31 -15.06 -0.15 6.49
C PHE A 31 -15.14 -0.29 8.01
N ASP A 32 -14.23 -1.06 8.61
CA ASP A 32 -14.16 -1.28 10.06
C ASP A 32 -14.17 0.05 10.85
N HIS A 33 -13.34 1.02 10.44
CA HIS A 33 -13.30 2.35 11.07
C HIS A 33 -14.63 3.11 10.94
N ALA A 34 -15.29 3.03 9.79
CA ALA A 34 -16.60 3.68 9.58
C ALA A 34 -17.69 3.06 10.46
N PHE A 35 -17.59 1.76 10.77
CA PHE A 35 -18.50 1.05 11.69
C PHE A 35 -18.13 1.23 13.17
N GLY A 36 -17.16 2.09 13.51
CA GLY A 36 -16.75 2.34 14.89
C GLY A 36 -15.95 1.19 15.52
N LEU A 37 -15.57 0.18 14.73
CA LEU A 37 -14.56 -0.79 15.15
C LEU A 37 -13.24 -0.03 15.26
N LYS A 38 -12.59 -0.16 16.42
CA LYS A 38 -11.47 0.63 16.96
C LYS A 38 -10.16 0.56 16.14
N LYS A 39 -10.23 0.64 14.81
CA LYS A 39 -9.09 0.74 13.91
C LYS A 39 -8.47 2.12 14.05
N ASN A 40 -7.16 2.16 14.21
CA ASN A 40 -6.44 3.41 14.37
C ASN A 40 -6.40 4.20 13.04
N PRO A 41 -6.96 5.42 12.95
CA PRO A 41 -6.94 6.23 11.72
C PRO A 41 -5.52 6.55 11.23
N VAL A 42 -4.54 6.54 12.13
CA VAL A 42 -3.12 6.71 11.79
C VAL A 42 -2.61 5.57 10.91
N GLU A 43 -3.02 4.34 11.18
CA GLU A 43 -2.61 3.16 10.39
C GLU A 43 -3.23 3.19 8.99
N ILE A 44 -4.49 3.60 8.88
CA ILE A 44 -5.20 3.80 7.61
C ILE A 44 -4.43 4.82 6.74
N ARG A 45 -4.00 5.92 7.36
CA ARG A 45 -3.17 6.95 6.69
C ARG A 45 -1.83 6.38 6.23
N PHE A 46 -1.15 5.58 7.05
CA PHE A 46 0.13 4.95 6.67
C PHE A 46 -0.04 3.94 5.55
N LEU A 47 -1.09 3.11 5.58
CA LEU A 47 -1.39 2.14 4.53
C LEU A 47 -1.69 2.83 3.20
N ARG A 48 -2.47 3.92 3.21
CA ARG A 48 -2.72 4.75 2.02
C ARG A 48 -1.42 5.29 1.41
N LYS A 49 -0.53 5.83 2.25
CA LYS A 49 0.79 6.33 1.81
C LYS A 49 1.67 5.20 1.27
N TYR A 50 1.60 4.01 1.86
CA TYR A 50 2.34 2.83 1.41
C TYR A 50 1.88 2.39 0.01
N ILE A 51 0.56 2.31 -0.24
CA ILE A 51 0.00 2.01 -1.57
C ILE A 51 0.45 3.05 -2.60
N ALA A 52 0.41 4.34 -2.25
CA ALA A 52 0.88 5.41 -3.15
C ALA A 52 2.35 5.21 -3.54
N LYS A 53 3.21 4.86 -2.58
CA LYS A 53 4.63 4.62 -2.84
C LYS A 53 4.85 3.41 -3.75
N LEU A 54 4.12 2.30 -3.53
CA LEU A 54 4.18 1.13 -4.42
C LEU A 54 3.79 1.50 -5.86
N LYS A 55 2.73 2.29 -6.05
CA LYS A 55 2.33 2.79 -7.37
C LYS A 55 3.39 3.69 -8.02
N THR A 56 4.00 4.58 -7.25
CA THR A 56 5.08 5.45 -7.75
C THR A 56 6.27 4.63 -8.23
N GLU A 57 6.67 3.60 -7.48
CA GLU A 57 7.79 2.73 -7.86
C GLU A 57 7.43 1.88 -9.10
N LEU A 58 6.20 1.35 -9.18
CA LEU A 58 5.70 0.67 -10.38
C LEU A 58 5.75 1.58 -11.62
N ASN A 59 5.34 2.84 -11.49
CA ASN A 59 5.39 3.80 -12.59
C ASN A 59 6.82 4.14 -13.01
N LYS A 60 7.76 4.26 -12.05
CA LYS A 60 9.19 4.45 -12.37
C LYS A 60 9.75 3.27 -13.16
N LEU A 61 9.43 2.05 -12.75
CA LEU A 61 9.84 0.83 -13.45
C LEU A 61 9.24 0.75 -14.85
N LYS A 62 7.96 1.11 -15.02
CA LYS A 62 7.28 1.13 -16.33
C LYS A 62 7.79 2.25 -17.25
N SER A 63 8.19 3.40 -16.71
CA SER A 63 8.68 4.56 -17.47
C SER A 63 10.15 4.47 -17.88
N ASN A 64 10.95 3.66 -17.18
CA ASN A 64 12.36 3.39 -17.50
C ASN A 64 12.54 2.20 -18.47
N LYS A 65 11.44 1.72 -19.06
CA LYS A 65 11.41 0.64 -20.07
C LYS A 65 10.99 1.24 -21.40
#